data_AF-A0A0B1SI90-F1
#
_entry.id   AF-A0A0B1SI90-F1
#
_cell.length_a   1.000
_cell.length_b   1.000
_cell.length_c   1.000
_cell.angle_alpha   90.00
_cell.angle_beta   90.00
_cell.angle_gamma   90.00
#
_symmetry.space_group_name_H-M   'P 1'
#
loop_
_entity.id
_entity.type
_entity.pdbx_description
1 polymer ?
#
loop_
_entity_poly.entity_id
_entity_poly.type
_entity_poly.pdbx_seq_one_letter_code
_entity_poly.pdbx_strand_id
1 'polypeptide(L)'
;LFAFQDALHIPEEWRKQKGGKIKWEGCNDPIYDNYQLTYNKTNEFFQYVIENVQSGKFRFLIYNGDVDTMCNYLGDAWHIRDVAKENNFTAGSRYPWFFSGNNQVGGFAQTYTGTGGKGISITIDVLTVKGAGHMVPNDRPGPSLQMITNFMFLSPNGAVNYTSSQYINPAPDVSPLTGLSPSATFSSVIVILATFFTLYLL
;
A
#
# COMPACT_ATOMS: atom_id res chain seq x y z
N LEU A 1 18.06 -21.45 8.10
CA LEU A 1 18.19 -20.49 6.97
C LEU A 1 18.38 -21.20 5.62
N PHE A 2 19.33 -22.14 5.48
CA PHE A 2 19.54 -22.86 4.22
C PHE A 2 18.29 -23.59 3.70
N ALA A 3 17.59 -24.34 4.57
CA ALA A 3 16.34 -25.02 4.17
C ALA A 3 15.26 -24.07 3.65
N PHE A 4 15.18 -22.83 4.14
CA PHE A 4 14.24 -21.82 3.63
C PHE A 4 14.66 -21.32 2.24
N GLN A 5 15.95 -21.07 2.04
CA GLN A 5 16.48 -20.70 0.73
C GLN A 5 16.36 -21.84 -0.29
N ASP A 6 16.54 -23.09 0.13
CA ASP A 6 16.31 -24.27 -0.71
C ASP A 6 14.83 -24.40 -1.10
N ALA A 7 13.91 -24.19 -0.15
CA ALA A 7 12.46 -24.19 -0.41
C ALA A 7 12.02 -23.07 -1.36
N LEU A 8 12.71 -21.92 -1.33
CA LEU A 8 12.52 -20.82 -2.28
C LEU A 8 13.33 -20.99 -3.58
N HIS A 9 14.02 -22.12 -3.75
CA HIS A 9 14.87 -22.43 -4.90
C HIS A 9 15.94 -21.37 -5.19
N ILE A 10 16.50 -20.73 -4.15
CA ILE A 10 17.63 -19.83 -4.31
C ILE A 10 18.85 -20.67 -4.74
N PRO A 11 19.42 -20.44 -5.93
CA PRO A 11 20.46 -21.30 -6.44
C PRO A 11 21.72 -21.30 -5.57
N GLU A 12 22.45 -22.42 -5.56
CA GLU A 12 23.62 -22.58 -4.71
C GLU A 12 24.76 -21.62 -5.08
N GLU A 13 24.92 -21.31 -6.37
CA GLU A 13 25.90 -20.37 -6.88
C GLU A 13 25.67 -18.94 -6.35
N TRP A 14 24.40 -18.53 -6.23
CA TRP A 14 24.02 -17.25 -5.65
C TRP A 14 24.30 -17.22 -4.15
N ARG A 15 23.99 -18.31 -3.44
CA ARG A 15 24.28 -18.44 -1.99
C ARG A 15 25.78 -18.45 -1.68
N LYS A 16 26.60 -18.95 -2.61
CA LYS A 16 28.06 -19.04 -2.47
C LYS A 16 28.79 -17.82 -3.04
N GLN A 17 28.09 -16.85 -3.64
CA GLN A 17 28.70 -15.66 -4.20
C GLN A 17 29.58 -14.93 -3.16
N LYS A 18 30.76 -14.46 -3.60
CA LYS A 18 31.79 -13.85 -2.73
C LYS A 18 32.11 -14.70 -1.48
N GLY A 19 32.14 -16.03 -1.62
CA GLY A 19 32.41 -16.95 -0.50
C GLY A 19 31.26 -17.03 0.50
N GLY A 20 30.02 -16.75 0.06
CA GLY A 20 28.83 -16.73 0.91
C GLY A 20 28.74 -15.54 1.86
N LYS A 21 29.53 -14.49 1.61
CA LYS A 21 29.50 -13.24 2.40
C LYS A 21 28.29 -12.36 2.09
N ILE A 22 27.73 -12.48 0.88
CA ILE A 22 26.49 -11.78 0.53
C ILE A 22 25.34 -12.53 1.22
N LYS A 23 24.65 -11.85 2.12
CA LYS A 23 23.44 -12.35 2.79
C LYS A 23 22.22 -11.62 2.26
N TRP A 24 21.05 -12.19 2.53
CA TRP A 24 19.80 -11.49 2.26
C TRP A 24 19.67 -10.32 3.23
N GLU A 25 19.31 -9.15 2.70
CA GLU A 25 19.10 -7.90 3.41
C GLU A 25 17.83 -7.24 2.86
N GLY A 26 17.16 -6.41 3.67
CA GLY A 26 15.91 -5.75 3.26
C GLY A 26 16.11 -4.67 2.20
N CYS A 27 17.29 -4.05 2.16
CA CYS A 27 17.68 -3.02 1.20
C CYS A 27 19.11 -3.29 0.72
N ASN A 28 19.49 -2.71 -0.42
CA ASN A 28 20.84 -2.76 -0.96
C ASN A 28 21.36 -1.33 -1.09
N ASP A 29 22.06 -0.86 -0.05
CA ASP A 29 22.53 0.53 0.03
C ASP A 29 23.48 0.90 -1.12
N PRO A 30 24.43 0.03 -1.55
CA PRO A 30 25.25 0.34 -2.72
C PRO A 30 24.42 0.59 -3.99
N ILE A 31 23.31 -0.13 -4.21
CA ILE A 31 22.43 0.15 -5.35
C ILE A 31 21.75 1.51 -5.16
N TYR A 32 21.24 1.80 -3.96
CA TYR A 32 20.59 3.08 -3.65
C TYR A 32 21.54 4.27 -3.86
N ASP A 33 22.74 4.22 -3.29
CA ASP A 33 23.72 5.31 -3.33
C ASP A 33 24.22 5.61 -4.75
N ASN A 34 24.21 4.60 -5.63
CA ASN A 34 24.67 4.74 -7.02
C ASN A 34 23.52 4.95 -8.01
N TYR A 35 22.26 4.93 -7.57
CA TYR A 35 21.12 5.11 -8.46
C TYR A 35 20.99 6.57 -8.90
N GLN A 36 20.91 6.81 -10.21
CA GLN A 36 20.69 8.15 -10.76
C GLN A 36 19.23 8.33 -11.12
N LEU A 37 18.55 9.26 -10.46
CA LEU A 37 17.17 9.62 -10.77
C LEU A 37 17.08 10.18 -12.18
N THR A 38 16.28 9.54 -13.03
CA THR A 38 16.02 9.97 -14.41
C THR A 38 14.81 10.90 -14.52
N TYR A 39 13.90 10.86 -13.55
CA TYR A 39 12.68 11.67 -13.53
C TYR A 39 12.50 12.34 -12.18
N ASN A 40 12.22 13.64 -12.20
CA ASN A 40 11.87 14.40 -10.99
C ASN A 40 10.37 14.32 -10.64
N LYS A 41 9.54 13.86 -11.58
CA LYS A 41 8.09 13.70 -11.43
C LYS A 41 7.60 12.51 -12.23
N THR A 42 6.47 11.96 -11.83
CA THR A 42 5.80 10.84 -12.52
C THR A 42 4.79 11.30 -13.59
N ASN A 43 4.66 12.60 -13.86
CA ASN A 43 3.71 13.11 -14.87
C ASN A 43 3.87 12.42 -16.22
N GLU A 44 5.10 12.24 -16.71
CA GLU A 44 5.36 11.60 -18.00
C GLU A 44 4.82 10.17 -18.06
N PHE A 45 4.89 9.42 -16.96
CA PHE A 45 4.30 8.09 -16.87
C PHE A 45 2.76 8.14 -16.95
N PHE A 46 2.12 9.04 -16.20
CA PHE A 46 0.66 9.20 -16.27
C PHE A 46 0.21 9.61 -17.67
N GLN A 47 0.88 10.58 -18.29
CA GLN A 47 0.59 11.01 -19.66
C GLN A 47 0.72 9.86 -20.65
N TYR A 48 1.84 9.12 -20.58
CA TYR A 48 2.05 7.96 -21.44
C TYR A 48 0.91 6.95 -21.33
N VAL A 49 0.48 6.58 -20.12
CA VAL A 49 -0.59 5.60 -19.93
C VAL A 49 -1.94 6.16 -20.41
N ILE A 50 -2.28 7.41 -20.04
CA ILE A 50 -3.54 8.07 -20.43
C ILE A 50 -3.65 8.20 -21.95
N GLU A 51 -2.55 8.49 -22.65
CA GLU A 51 -2.53 8.66 -24.10
C GLU A 51 -2.58 7.33 -24.87
N ASN A 52 -2.01 6.25 -24.30
CA ASN A 52 -1.69 5.04 -25.08
C ASN A 52 -2.52 3.81 -24.75
N VAL A 53 -3.28 3.77 -23.65
CA VAL A 53 -4.17 2.62 -23.38
C VAL A 53 -5.30 2.55 -24.41
N GLN A 54 -5.49 1.36 -25.01
CA GLN A 54 -6.38 1.15 -26.16
C GLN A 54 -7.58 0.24 -25.89
N SER A 55 -7.66 -0.42 -24.73
CA SER A 55 -8.71 -1.41 -24.47
C SER A 55 -9.23 -1.37 -23.04
N GLY A 56 -10.50 -1.73 -22.89
CA GLY A 56 -11.18 -1.83 -21.61
C GLY A 56 -11.49 -0.47 -20.97
N LYS A 57 -11.76 -0.49 -19.66
CA LYS A 57 -11.76 0.70 -18.81
C LYS A 57 -10.48 0.65 -17.98
N PHE A 58 -9.66 1.68 -18.05
CA PHE A 58 -8.40 1.70 -17.30
C PHE A 58 -8.57 2.42 -15.97
N ARG A 59 -8.01 1.85 -14.91
CA ARG A 59 -8.18 2.36 -13.55
C ARG A 59 -6.84 2.44 -12.84
N PHE A 60 -6.58 3.58 -12.23
CA PHE A 60 -5.48 3.77 -11.29
C PHE A 60 -6.04 3.77 -9.87
N LEU A 61 -5.29 3.14 -8.97
CA LEU A 61 -5.48 3.29 -7.53
C LEU A 61 -4.20 3.89 -6.95
N ILE A 62 -4.33 5.06 -6.35
CA ILE A 62 -3.28 5.75 -5.60
C ILE A 62 -3.73 5.72 -4.14
N TYR A 63 -2.94 5.12 -3.25
CA TYR A 63 -3.32 4.99 -1.85
C TYR A 63 -2.15 5.29 -0.93
N ASN A 64 -2.44 5.99 0.17
CA ASN A 64 -1.45 6.41 1.15
C ASN A 64 -1.93 6.13 2.56
N GLY A 65 -1.00 5.79 3.44
CA GLY A 65 -1.22 5.89 4.87
C GLY A 65 -1.22 7.36 5.29
N ASP A 66 -2.23 7.79 6.05
CA ASP A 66 -2.36 9.21 6.41
C ASP A 66 -1.41 9.68 7.52
N VAL A 67 -0.63 8.78 8.11
CA VAL A 67 0.44 9.12 9.06
C VAL A 67 1.85 8.93 8.49
N ASP A 68 1.99 8.61 7.19
CA ASP A 68 3.29 8.59 6.52
C ASP A 68 3.82 10.01 6.32
N THR A 69 5.06 10.26 6.75
CA THR A 69 5.76 11.53 6.56
C THR A 69 6.71 11.52 5.37
N MET A 70 7.09 10.34 4.85
CA MET A 70 8.04 10.23 3.72
C MET A 70 7.32 10.46 2.39
N CYS A 71 6.26 9.71 2.11
CA CYS A 71 5.41 9.85 0.92
C CYS A 71 3.97 10.20 1.36
N ASN A 72 3.83 11.40 1.92
CA ASN A 72 2.61 11.82 2.58
C ASN A 72 1.39 11.93 1.63
N TYR A 73 0.21 11.68 2.19
CA TYR A 73 -1.05 11.65 1.43
C TYR A 73 -1.43 12.99 0.77
N LEU A 74 -0.95 14.13 1.29
CA LEU A 74 -1.25 15.45 0.70
C LEU A 74 -0.49 15.64 -0.60
N GLY A 75 0.80 15.24 -0.64
CA GLY A 75 1.63 15.30 -1.82
C GLY A 75 1.02 14.52 -2.98
N ASP A 76 0.63 13.27 -2.73
CA ASP A 76 0.03 12.42 -3.76
C ASP A 76 -1.36 12.90 -4.17
N ALA A 77 -2.19 13.38 -3.23
CA ALA A 77 -3.49 13.95 -3.57
C ALA A 77 -3.37 15.21 -4.45
N TRP A 78 -2.41 16.09 -4.16
CA TRP A 78 -2.16 17.28 -4.99
C TRP A 78 -1.57 16.91 -6.35
N HIS A 79 -0.65 15.96 -6.39
CA HIS A 79 -0.07 15.48 -7.64
C HIS A 79 -1.16 14.92 -8.56
N ILE A 80 -2.05 14.06 -8.05
CA ILE A 80 -3.13 13.49 -8.87
C ILE A 80 -4.19 14.52 -9.26
N ARG A 81 -4.48 15.51 -8.40
CA ARG A 81 -5.31 16.66 -8.79
C ARG A 81 -4.71 17.38 -10.00
N ASP A 82 -3.40 17.58 -10.01
CA ASP A 82 -2.72 18.30 -11.09
C ASP A 82 -2.67 17.45 -12.38
N VAL A 83 -2.39 16.14 -12.28
CA VAL A 83 -2.51 15.20 -13.42
C VAL A 83 -3.93 15.21 -14.00
N ALA A 84 -4.96 15.16 -13.15
CA ALA A 84 -6.35 15.21 -13.58
C ALA A 84 -6.68 16.53 -14.29
N LYS A 85 -6.21 17.66 -13.74
CA LYS A 85 -6.41 18.99 -14.35
C LYS A 85 -5.73 19.10 -15.71
N GLU A 86 -4.48 18.63 -15.83
CA GLU A 86 -3.72 18.62 -17.10
C GLU A 86 -4.43 17.80 -18.19
N ASN A 87 -5.20 16.79 -17.80
CA ASN A 87 -5.90 15.88 -18.71
C ASN A 87 -7.40 16.17 -18.86
N ASN A 88 -7.90 17.30 -18.35
CA ASN A 88 -9.32 17.66 -18.36
C ASN A 88 -10.24 16.61 -17.72
N PHE A 89 -9.76 15.90 -16.70
CA PHE A 89 -10.58 14.94 -15.96
C PHE A 89 -11.51 15.68 -14.99
N THR A 90 -12.69 15.12 -14.79
CA THR A 90 -13.67 15.62 -13.82
C THR A 90 -13.34 15.09 -12.43
N ALA A 91 -13.25 15.99 -11.45
CA ALA A 91 -13.05 15.64 -10.06
C ALA A 91 -14.38 15.32 -9.37
N GLY A 92 -14.46 14.15 -8.75
CA GLY A 92 -15.54 13.77 -7.85
C GLY A 92 -15.39 14.40 -6.47
N SER A 93 -16.48 14.32 -5.68
CA SER A 93 -16.44 14.71 -4.26
C SER A 93 -15.56 13.77 -3.45
N ARG A 94 -14.88 14.30 -2.43
CA ARG A 94 -14.16 13.48 -1.45
C ARG A 94 -15.16 12.93 -0.44
N TYR A 95 -15.10 11.63 -0.15
CA TYR A 95 -16.03 10.95 0.77
C TYR A 95 -15.30 9.97 1.68
N PRO A 96 -15.81 9.71 2.91
CA PRO A 96 -15.26 8.68 3.76
C PRO A 96 -15.64 7.29 3.26
N TRP A 97 -14.74 6.32 3.40
CA TRP A 97 -15.04 4.90 3.22
C TRP A 97 -14.93 4.15 4.55
N PHE A 98 -15.69 3.07 4.70
CA PHE A 98 -15.83 2.38 6.00
C PHE A 98 -15.29 0.96 5.92
N PHE A 99 -14.49 0.58 6.92
CA PHE A 99 -14.00 -0.79 7.05
C PHE A 99 -15.13 -1.71 7.54
N SER A 100 -15.41 -2.78 6.79
CA SER A 100 -16.55 -3.67 7.01
C SER A 100 -16.49 -4.42 8.34
N GLY A 101 -15.29 -4.66 8.90
CA GLY A 101 -15.13 -5.41 10.15
C GLY A 101 -15.67 -4.71 11.39
N ASN A 102 -15.79 -3.38 11.37
CA ASN A 102 -16.25 -2.61 12.53
C ASN A 102 -17.01 -1.33 12.18
N ASN A 103 -17.32 -1.13 10.90
CA ASN A 103 -17.98 0.06 10.37
C ASN A 103 -17.33 1.39 10.80
N GLN A 104 -16.01 1.39 11.06
CA GLN A 104 -15.24 2.60 11.34
C GLN A 104 -14.70 3.19 10.04
N VAL A 105 -14.44 4.50 10.05
CA VAL A 105 -13.79 5.18 8.93
C VAL A 105 -12.45 4.52 8.64
N GLY A 106 -12.36 3.88 7.47
CA GLY A 106 -11.14 3.29 6.94
C GLY A 106 -10.21 4.34 6.32
N GLY A 107 -10.78 5.47 5.89
CA GLY A 107 -10.08 6.64 5.36
C GLY A 107 -11.01 7.44 4.44
N PHE A 108 -10.43 8.16 3.48
CA PHE A 108 -11.17 8.97 2.51
C PHE A 108 -10.80 8.58 1.08
N ALA A 109 -11.77 8.65 0.17
CA ALA A 109 -11.58 8.42 -1.25
C ALA A 109 -11.99 9.65 -2.05
N GLN A 110 -11.32 9.88 -3.18
CA GLN A 110 -11.71 10.84 -4.20
C GLN A 110 -11.41 10.26 -5.57
N THR A 111 -12.38 10.37 -6.47
CA THR A 111 -12.30 9.78 -7.81
C THR A 111 -12.18 10.87 -8.85
N TYR A 112 -11.32 10.67 -9.84
CA TYR A 112 -11.21 11.49 -11.05
C TYR A 112 -11.56 10.64 -12.27
N THR A 113 -12.37 11.17 -13.18
CA THR A 113 -12.79 10.44 -14.38
C THR A 113 -12.59 11.27 -15.63
N GLY A 114 -12.18 10.62 -16.71
CA GLY A 114 -12.10 11.24 -18.02
C GLY A 114 -11.90 10.23 -19.13
N THR A 115 -11.52 10.73 -20.30
CA THR A 115 -11.29 9.94 -21.51
C THR A 115 -9.84 10.12 -21.93
N GLY A 116 -9.11 9.02 -22.09
CA GLY A 116 -7.73 9.01 -22.56
C GLY A 116 -7.60 9.22 -24.07
N GLY A 117 -6.37 9.31 -24.55
CA GLY A 117 -6.04 9.70 -25.93
C GLY A 117 -6.57 8.75 -27.02
N LYS A 118 -6.92 7.51 -26.66
CA LYS A 118 -7.54 6.52 -27.57
C LYS A 118 -9.06 6.38 -27.40
N GLY A 119 -9.70 7.33 -26.72
CA GLY A 119 -11.15 7.30 -26.48
C GLY A 119 -11.57 6.36 -25.34
N ILE A 120 -10.62 5.88 -24.54
CA ILE A 120 -10.86 4.93 -23.47
C ILE A 120 -11.19 5.64 -22.16
N SER A 121 -12.18 5.14 -21.43
CA SER A 121 -12.52 5.65 -20.10
C SER A 121 -11.38 5.39 -19.10
N ILE A 122 -10.93 6.46 -18.45
CA ILE A 122 -9.91 6.44 -17.40
C ILE A 122 -10.57 6.84 -16.09
N THR A 123 -10.24 6.11 -15.02
CA THR A 123 -10.60 6.47 -13.64
C THR A 123 -9.36 6.46 -12.77
N ILE A 124 -9.18 7.48 -11.93
CA ILE A 124 -8.12 7.53 -10.92
C ILE A 124 -8.78 7.66 -9.56
N ASP A 125 -8.62 6.65 -8.71
CA ASP A 125 -9.05 6.71 -7.33
C ASP A 125 -7.86 7.07 -6.43
N VAL A 126 -8.02 8.08 -5.60
CA VAL A 126 -7.03 8.52 -4.60
C VAL A 126 -7.59 8.27 -3.22
N LEU A 127 -6.90 7.45 -2.44
CA LEU A 127 -7.36 7.00 -1.12
C LEU A 127 -6.37 7.33 -0.02
N THR A 128 -6.90 7.64 1.15
CA THR A 128 -6.18 7.52 2.40
C THR A 128 -6.59 6.25 3.14
N VAL A 129 -5.66 5.69 3.90
CA VAL A 129 -5.92 4.62 4.88
C VAL A 129 -5.60 5.18 6.26
N LYS A 130 -6.64 5.33 7.08
CA LYS A 130 -6.59 6.01 8.37
C LYS A 130 -5.74 5.25 9.36
N GLY A 131 -4.73 5.93 9.91
CA GLY A 131 -3.80 5.42 10.90
C GLY A 131 -2.74 4.46 10.34
N ALA A 132 -2.57 4.39 9.02
CA ALA A 132 -1.47 3.68 8.39
C ALA A 132 -0.29 4.60 8.10
N GLY A 133 0.94 4.11 8.21
CA GLY A 133 2.15 4.77 7.74
C GLY A 133 2.52 4.34 6.33
N HIS A 134 3.82 4.33 6.03
CA HIS A 134 4.36 4.05 4.69
C HIS A 134 4.00 2.64 4.20
N MET A 135 4.04 1.65 5.09
CA MET A 135 3.72 0.25 4.78
C MET A 135 2.25 -0.05 5.12
N VAL A 136 1.34 0.51 4.34
CA VAL A 136 -0.12 0.47 4.59
C VAL A 136 -0.67 -0.94 4.91
N PRO A 137 -0.34 -2.01 4.14
CA PRO A 137 -0.80 -3.36 4.47
C PRO A 137 -0.24 -3.94 5.76
N ASN A 138 0.94 -3.49 6.20
CA ASN A 138 1.53 -3.90 7.48
C ASN A 138 0.78 -3.26 8.65
N ASP A 139 0.51 -1.96 8.57
CA ASP A 139 -0.06 -1.19 9.69
C ASP A 139 -1.57 -1.39 9.81
N ARG A 140 -2.27 -1.55 8.67
CA ARG A 140 -3.73 -1.67 8.59
C ARG A 140 -4.12 -2.82 7.64
N PRO A 141 -3.82 -4.09 7.96
CA PRO A 141 -4.00 -5.22 7.05
C PRO A 141 -5.45 -5.43 6.60
N GLY A 142 -6.41 -5.39 7.52
CA GLY A 142 -7.84 -5.55 7.21
C GLY A 142 -8.36 -4.46 6.25
N PRO A 143 -8.24 -3.17 6.60
CA PRO A 143 -8.60 -2.07 5.69
C PRO A 143 -7.89 -2.12 4.34
N SER A 144 -6.61 -2.49 4.32
CA SER A 144 -5.81 -2.61 3.08
C SER A 144 -6.33 -3.73 2.16
N LEU A 145 -6.61 -4.89 2.74
CA LEU A 145 -7.20 -6.01 2.00
C LEU A 145 -8.55 -5.60 1.40
N GLN A 146 -9.40 -4.94 2.19
CA GLN A 146 -10.70 -4.47 1.70
C GLN A 146 -10.55 -3.46 0.55
N MET A 147 -9.66 -2.49 0.68
CA MET A 147 -9.39 -1.50 -0.36
C MET A 147 -8.93 -2.16 -1.66
N ILE A 148 -7.91 -3.05 -1.60
CA ILE A 148 -7.35 -3.72 -2.77
C ILE A 148 -8.40 -4.63 -3.42
N THR A 149 -9.13 -5.42 -2.64
CA THR A 149 -10.17 -6.30 -3.19
C THR A 149 -11.29 -5.51 -3.86
N ASN A 150 -11.78 -4.44 -3.24
CA ASN A 150 -12.84 -3.62 -3.83
C ASN A 150 -12.36 -2.88 -5.09
N PHE A 151 -11.08 -2.54 -5.18
CA PHE A 151 -10.49 -2.06 -6.42
C PHE A 151 -10.44 -3.15 -7.49
N MET A 152 -10.01 -4.36 -7.16
CA MET A 152 -9.89 -5.46 -8.13
C MET A 152 -11.27 -5.94 -8.63
N PHE A 153 -12.23 -6.06 -7.73
CA PHE A 153 -13.55 -6.61 -8.01
C PHE A 153 -14.63 -5.53 -7.92
N LEU A 154 -14.98 -5.02 -9.09
CA LEU A 154 -16.04 -4.04 -9.24
C LEU A 154 -17.37 -4.57 -8.73
N SER A 155 -18.18 -3.68 -8.17
CA SER A 155 -19.56 -4.00 -7.87
C SER A 155 -20.36 -4.23 -9.16
N PRO A 156 -21.53 -4.90 -9.11
CA PRO A 156 -22.30 -5.28 -10.30
C PRO A 156 -22.69 -4.11 -11.23
N ASN A 157 -22.73 -2.88 -10.72
CA ASN A 157 -23.00 -1.67 -11.51
C ASN A 157 -21.75 -1.11 -12.22
N GLY A 158 -20.60 -1.76 -12.09
CA GLY A 158 -19.33 -1.37 -12.69
C GLY A 158 -18.58 -0.24 -11.96
N ALA A 159 -19.04 0.19 -10.78
CA ALA A 159 -18.37 1.16 -9.93
C ALA A 159 -17.57 0.50 -8.80
N VAL A 160 -16.51 1.16 -8.35
CA VAL A 160 -15.78 0.77 -7.15
C VAL A 160 -16.55 1.23 -5.92
N ASN A 161 -16.78 0.32 -4.96
CA ASN A 161 -17.34 0.65 -3.65
C ASN A 161 -16.37 0.20 -2.57
N TYR A 162 -15.56 1.13 -2.06
CA TYR A 162 -14.55 0.83 -1.03
C TYR A 162 -15.14 0.41 0.32
N THR A 163 -16.43 0.66 0.56
CA THR A 163 -17.17 0.21 1.76
C THR A 163 -17.80 -1.18 1.57
N SER A 164 -17.76 -1.76 0.37
CA SER A 164 -18.35 -3.06 0.10
C SER A 164 -17.69 -4.18 0.92
N SER A 165 -18.52 -5.10 1.41
CA SER A 165 -18.12 -6.36 2.05
C SER A 165 -18.33 -7.57 1.13
N GLN A 166 -18.74 -7.36 -0.13
CA GLN A 166 -19.17 -8.45 -1.03
C GLN A 166 -18.08 -9.52 -1.24
N TYR A 167 -16.81 -9.11 -1.33
CA TYR A 167 -15.67 -9.97 -1.63
C TYR A 167 -14.68 -10.08 -0.47
N ILE A 168 -15.08 -9.64 0.72
CA ILE A 168 -14.20 -9.53 1.88
C ILE A 168 -14.83 -10.26 3.06
N ASN A 169 -14.04 -11.14 3.68
CA ASN A 169 -14.28 -11.56 5.04
C ASN A 169 -13.37 -10.74 5.98
N PRO A 170 -13.91 -9.77 6.74
CA PRO A 170 -13.11 -8.96 7.65
C PRO A 170 -12.65 -9.73 8.90
N ALA A 171 -13.21 -10.92 9.15
CA ALA A 171 -12.82 -11.84 10.21
C ALA A 171 -12.57 -13.23 9.58
N PRO A 172 -11.47 -13.39 8.82
CA PRO A 172 -11.13 -14.67 8.22
C PRO A 172 -10.92 -15.72 9.32
N ASP A 173 -11.34 -16.95 9.04
CA ASP A 173 -11.06 -18.07 9.93
C ASP A 173 -9.54 -18.22 10.04
N VAL A 174 -9.03 -18.18 11.28
CA VAL A 174 -7.59 -18.32 11.49
C VAL A 174 -7.17 -19.74 11.12
N SER A 175 -6.02 -19.88 10.46
CA SER A 175 -5.52 -21.21 10.07
C SER A 175 -5.49 -22.15 11.28
N PRO A 176 -5.91 -23.41 11.15
CA PRO A 176 -5.89 -24.38 12.25
C PRO A 176 -4.48 -24.62 12.84
N LEU A 177 -3.42 -24.19 12.15
CA LEU A 177 -2.05 -24.15 12.68
C LEU A 177 -1.86 -23.12 13.82
N THR A 178 -2.84 -22.25 14.05
CA THR A 178 -2.91 -21.33 15.20
C THR A 178 -3.82 -21.86 16.32
N GLY A 179 -4.36 -23.09 16.16
CA GLY A 179 -5.05 -23.79 17.23
C GLY A 179 -4.14 -23.85 18.45
N LEU A 180 -4.59 -23.19 19.52
CA LEU A 180 -3.97 -23.09 20.83
C LEU A 180 -3.11 -24.32 21.16
N SER A 181 -1.78 -24.17 21.16
CA SER A 181 -0.99 -24.99 22.08
C SER A 181 -1.48 -24.66 23.48
N PRO A 182 -1.67 -25.64 24.39
CA PRO A 182 -2.15 -25.37 25.73
C PRO A 182 -1.26 -24.29 26.35
N SER A 183 -1.93 -23.27 26.90
CA SER A 183 -1.39 -22.08 27.52
C SER A 183 -0.09 -22.35 28.29
N ALA A 184 1.05 -21.94 27.71
CA ALA A 184 2.23 -21.65 28.50
C ALA A 184 1.89 -20.40 29.33
N THR A 185 1.66 -20.58 30.61
CA THR A 185 1.50 -19.51 31.60
C THR A 185 2.77 -18.68 31.65
N PHE A 186 2.83 -17.59 30.88
CA PHE A 186 3.86 -16.57 31.05
C PHE A 186 3.54 -15.78 32.32
N SER A 187 4.20 -16.14 33.41
CA SER A 187 4.25 -15.30 34.61
C SER A 187 4.85 -13.95 34.24
N SER A 188 4.06 -12.89 34.34
CA SER A 188 4.47 -11.53 34.03
C SER A 188 5.45 -11.04 35.10
N VAL A 189 6.76 -11.24 34.88
CA VAL A 189 7.78 -10.51 35.63
C VAL A 189 7.81 -9.09 35.05
N ILE A 190 7.16 -8.16 35.75
CA ILE A 190 7.24 -6.73 35.46
C ILE A 190 8.68 -6.28 35.73
N VAL A 191 9.47 -6.08 34.67
CA VAL A 191 10.75 -5.36 34.77
C VAL A 191 10.46 -3.89 34.48
N ILE A 192 10.39 -3.09 35.55
CA ILE A 192 10.33 -1.63 35.46
C ILE A 192 11.73 -1.15 35.06
N LEU A 193 11.94 -0.91 33.76
CA LEU A 193 13.09 -0.15 33.27
C LEU A 193 12.75 1.33 33.37
N ALA A 194 13.21 1.97 34.46
CA ALA A 194 13.19 3.41 34.59
C ALA A 194 14.19 4.03 33.60
N THR A 195 13.68 4.63 32.53
CA THR A 195 14.47 5.48 31.63
C THR A 195 14.65 6.85 32.29
N PHE A 196 15.85 7.12 32.79
CA PHE A 196 16.25 8.47 33.19
C PHE A 196 16.43 9.32 31.93
N PHE A 197 15.52 10.28 31.74
CA PHE A 197 15.75 11.45 30.90
C PHE A 197 16.84 12.29 31.56
N THR A 198 17.98 12.45 30.89
CA THR A 198 18.92 13.53 31.20
C THR A 198 18.82 14.55 30.08
N LEU A 199 18.13 15.66 30.36
CA LEU A 199 18.33 16.91 29.64
C LEU A 199 19.81 17.29 29.76
N TYR A 200 20.44 17.60 28.64
CA TYR A 200 21.54 18.56 28.63
C TYR A 200 21.16 19.69 27.68
N LEU A 201 20.86 20.83 28.28
CA LEU A 201 20.98 22.15 27.67
C LEU A 201 22.47 22.48 27.57
N LEU A 202 22.93 22.77 26.35
CA LEU A 202 23.75 23.91 25.95
C LEU A 202 23.90 23.91 24.42
#